data_AF-A0A7S0RNF1-F1
#
_entry.id   AF-A0A7S0RNF1-F1
#
_cell.length_a   1.000
_cell.length_b   1.000
_cell.length_c   1.000
_cell.angle_alpha   90.00
_cell.angle_beta   90.00
_cell.angle_gamma   90.00
#
_symmetry.space_group_name_H-M   'P 1'
#
loop_
_entity.id
_entity.type
_entity.pdbx_description
1 polymer ?
#
loop_
_entity_poly.entity_id
_entity_poly.type
_entity_poly.pdbx_seq_one_letter_code
_entity_poly.pdbx_strand_id
1 'polypeptide(L)'
;CNDVEECKILNGGCAPEAQCIELVGSRECGPCPAGLRGSGYSRCVDSTSCDQDHGGCDDVVDCTDTATGPECGPCPPGYVGDGFLCTDFDACPAAPCYPGVLCQDLPAPGTGFQ
;
A
#
# COMPACT_ATOMS: atom_id res chain seq x y z
N CYS A 1 9.91 -21.24 -17.14
CA CYS A 1 8.78 -20.46 -16.61
C CYS A 1 8.62 -19.27 -17.54
N ASN A 2 7.44 -19.07 -18.12
CA ASN A 2 7.14 -17.82 -18.81
C ASN A 2 6.44 -16.93 -17.79
N ASP A 3 6.83 -15.67 -17.78
CA ASP A 3 6.22 -14.67 -16.93
C ASP A 3 4.75 -14.46 -17.32
N VAL A 4 3.89 -14.23 -16.34
CA VAL A 4 2.48 -13.90 -16.61
C VAL A 4 2.41 -12.39 -16.81
N GLU A 5 1.81 -11.94 -17.90
CA GLU A 5 1.67 -10.50 -18.15
C GLU A 5 0.49 -9.93 -17.36
N GLU A 6 0.66 -9.67 -16.06
CA GLU A 6 -0.44 -9.30 -15.16
C GLU A 6 -1.10 -7.97 -15.56
N CYS A 7 -0.34 -6.99 -16.08
CA CYS A 7 -0.89 -5.69 -16.46
C CYS A 7 -1.91 -5.80 -17.61
N LYS A 8 -1.88 -6.87 -18.42
CA LYS A 8 -2.86 -7.11 -19.48
C LYS A 8 -4.20 -7.62 -18.94
N ILE A 9 -4.23 -8.05 -17.69
CA ILE A 9 -5.42 -8.60 -17.02
C ILE A 9 -5.90 -7.57 -16.01
N LEU A 10 -7.02 -6.91 -16.30
CA LEU A 10 -7.64 -5.94 -15.38
C LEU A 10 -6.65 -4.86 -14.86
N ASN A 11 -5.75 -4.37 -15.73
CA ASN A 11 -4.70 -3.39 -15.36
C ASN A 11 -3.83 -3.88 -14.18
N GLY A 12 -3.59 -5.19 -14.06
CA GLY A 12 -2.88 -5.80 -12.94
C GLY A 12 -3.59 -5.65 -11.59
N GLY A 13 -4.83 -5.15 -11.55
CA GLY A 13 -5.49 -4.75 -10.30
C GLY A 13 -5.02 -3.40 -9.76
N CYS A 14 -4.44 -2.54 -10.59
CA CYS A 14 -4.20 -1.13 -10.25
C CYS A 14 -5.46 -0.29 -10.40
N ALA A 15 -5.45 0.87 -9.77
CA ALA A 15 -6.44 1.92 -10.00
C ALA A 15 -6.56 2.19 -11.50
N PRO A 16 -7.78 2.45 -12.02
CA PRO A 16 -7.96 2.78 -13.43
C PRO A 16 -7.13 3.99 -13.89
N GLU A 17 -6.87 4.93 -12.98
CA GLU A 17 -6.09 6.14 -13.23
C GLU A 17 -4.57 5.89 -13.12
N ALA A 18 -4.15 4.82 -12.43
CA ALA A 18 -2.75 4.51 -12.19
C ALA A 18 -2.17 3.60 -13.28
N GLN A 19 -0.88 3.83 -13.59
CA GLN A 19 -0.15 3.02 -14.55
C GLN A 19 0.24 1.67 -13.92
N CYS A 20 -0.12 0.55 -14.55
CA CYS A 20 0.45 -0.75 -14.18
C CYS A 20 1.86 -0.91 -14.77
N ILE A 21 2.79 -1.38 -13.94
CA ILE A 21 4.20 -1.62 -14.26
C ILE A 21 4.46 -3.12 -14.16
N GLU A 22 4.83 -3.72 -15.28
CA GLU A 22 5.17 -5.16 -15.37
C GLU A 22 6.57 -5.41 -14.80
N LEU A 23 6.71 -6.41 -13.93
CA LEU A 23 7.97 -6.85 -13.34
C LEU A 23 8.16 -8.36 -13.59
N VAL A 24 9.40 -8.86 -13.46
CA VAL A 24 9.63 -10.30 -13.64
C VAL A 24 9.03 -11.06 -12.47
N GLY A 25 7.96 -11.80 -12.72
CA GLY A 25 7.23 -12.62 -11.75
C GLY A 25 6.22 -11.84 -10.92
N SER A 26 5.93 -10.57 -11.24
CA SER A 26 4.98 -9.73 -10.51
C SER A 26 4.60 -8.44 -11.26
N ARG A 27 3.74 -7.64 -10.64
CA ARG A 27 3.39 -6.28 -11.09
C ARG A 27 3.45 -5.27 -9.95
N GLU A 28 3.60 -4.00 -10.30
CA GLU A 28 3.50 -2.86 -9.40
C GLU A 28 2.55 -1.79 -9.96
N CYS A 29 1.82 -1.09 -9.10
CA CYS A 29 1.11 0.12 -9.51
C CYS A 29 1.99 1.34 -9.37
N GLY A 30 2.04 2.14 -10.43
CA GLY A 30 2.61 3.47 -10.40
C GLY A 30 1.77 4.42 -9.54
N PRO A 31 2.33 5.60 -9.23
CA PRO A 31 1.65 6.61 -8.43
C PRO A 31 0.42 7.15 -9.16
N CYS A 32 -0.48 7.76 -8.40
CA CYS A 32 -1.60 8.49 -8.99
C CYS A 32 -1.12 9.63 -9.90
N PRO A 33 -1.84 9.91 -11.01
CA PRO A 33 -1.53 11.03 -11.90
C PRO A 33 -1.49 12.38 -11.18
N ALA A 34 -0.80 13.35 -11.76
CA ALA A 34 -0.71 14.70 -11.22
C ALA A 34 -2.10 15.30 -10.94
N GLY A 35 -2.28 15.79 -9.71
CA GLY A 35 -3.55 16.35 -9.24
C GLY A 35 -4.46 15.34 -8.53
N LEU A 36 -4.13 14.04 -8.56
CA LEU A 36 -4.82 13.01 -7.79
C LEU A 36 -3.93 12.47 -6.67
N ARG A 37 -4.56 11.86 -5.68
CA ARG A 37 -3.96 11.29 -4.48
C ARG A 37 -4.35 9.82 -4.32
N GLY A 38 -3.50 9.04 -3.69
CA GLY A 38 -3.66 7.60 -3.51
C GLY A 38 -2.38 6.81 -3.83
N SER A 39 -2.37 5.53 -3.49
CA SER A 39 -1.24 4.62 -3.70
C SER A 39 -1.15 4.06 -5.12
N GLY A 40 -2.17 4.29 -5.94
CA GLY A 40 -2.34 3.69 -7.27
C GLY A 40 -2.80 2.23 -7.27
N TYR A 41 -2.82 1.56 -6.11
CA TYR A 41 -3.48 0.27 -5.92
C TYR A 41 -4.97 0.41 -5.61
N SER A 42 -5.33 1.48 -4.89
CA SER A 42 -6.70 1.93 -4.64
C SER A 42 -7.06 3.11 -5.55
N ARG A 43 -8.35 3.41 -5.67
CA ARG A 43 -8.86 4.49 -6.54
C ARG A 43 -8.13 5.79 -6.26
N CYS A 44 -7.62 6.43 -7.32
CA CYS A 44 -7.02 7.75 -7.19
C CYS A 44 -8.12 8.81 -7.04
N VAL A 45 -8.00 9.66 -6.03
CA VAL A 45 -9.03 10.66 -5.68
C VAL A 45 -8.50 12.08 -5.77
N ASP A 46 -9.37 12.99 -6.19
CA ASP A 46 -9.10 14.44 -6.15
C ASP A 46 -9.55 14.97 -4.77
N SER A 47 -8.65 14.88 -3.80
CA SER A 47 -8.87 15.36 -2.44
C SER A 47 -8.08 16.64 -2.22
N THR A 48 -8.76 17.69 -1.74
CA THR A 48 -8.15 19.00 -1.45
C THR A 48 -8.02 19.26 0.05
N SER A 49 -8.64 18.44 0.90
CA SER A 49 -8.50 18.49 2.36
C SER A 49 -8.69 17.12 3.01
N CYS A 50 -8.25 16.97 4.26
CA CYS A 50 -8.45 15.75 5.06
C CYS A 50 -9.91 15.44 5.35
N ASP A 51 -10.79 16.46 5.39
CA ASP A 51 -12.23 16.24 5.57
C ASP A 51 -12.91 15.57 4.36
N GLN A 52 -12.23 15.51 3.20
CA GLN A 52 -12.73 14.91 1.97
C GLN A 52 -11.99 13.60 1.71
N ASP A 53 -12.70 12.49 1.89
CA ASP A 53 -12.16 11.14 1.68
C ASP A 53 -10.84 10.89 2.42
N HIS A 54 -10.75 11.42 3.64
CA HIS A 54 -9.55 11.39 4.48
C HIS A 54 -8.27 11.92 3.79
N GLY A 55 -8.41 12.87 2.84
CA GLY A 55 -7.28 13.35 2.05
C GLY A 55 -6.74 12.31 1.06
N GLY A 56 -7.43 11.19 0.87
CA GLY A 56 -6.97 10.01 0.14
C GLY A 56 -6.06 9.09 0.96
N CYS A 57 -5.76 9.45 2.21
CA CYS A 57 -4.91 8.67 3.10
C CYS A 57 -5.60 7.38 3.56
N ASP A 58 -4.81 6.40 3.96
CA ASP A 58 -5.35 5.22 4.64
C ASP A 58 -6.03 5.63 5.96
N ASP A 59 -7.10 4.94 6.34
CA ASP A 59 -7.84 5.23 7.57
C ASP A 59 -6.99 5.02 8.83
N VAL A 60 -5.93 4.22 8.75
CA VAL A 60 -5.04 3.95 9.90
C VAL A 60 -3.93 4.98 10.09
N VAL A 61 -3.78 5.96 9.18
CA VAL A 61 -2.77 7.02 9.31
C VAL A 61 -3.39 8.36 9.67
N ASP A 62 -2.60 9.25 10.25
CA ASP A 62 -3.04 10.63 10.45
C ASP A 62 -3.01 11.40 9.11
N CYS A 63 -4.10 12.06 8.74
CA CYS A 63 -4.11 13.04 7.65
C CYS A 63 -3.92 14.45 8.21
N THR A 64 -3.06 15.25 7.56
CA THR A 64 -2.86 16.67 7.91
C THR A 64 -3.01 17.61 6.71
N ASP A 65 -3.81 18.67 6.88
CA ASP A 65 -3.95 19.71 5.86
C ASP A 65 -2.74 20.64 5.87
N THR A 66 -2.02 20.68 4.74
CA THR A 66 -0.88 21.57 4.53
C THR A 66 -1.20 22.66 3.51
N ALA A 67 -0.31 23.64 3.36
CA ALA A 67 -0.44 24.68 2.32
C ALA A 67 -0.46 24.12 0.89
N THR A 68 0.02 22.88 0.70
CA THR A 68 0.05 22.17 -0.59
C THR A 68 -1.06 21.12 -0.73
N GLY A 69 -2.00 21.07 0.23
CA GLY A 69 -3.11 20.11 0.32
C GLY A 69 -2.88 19.04 1.40
N PRO A 70 -3.73 18.00 1.47
CA PRO A 70 -3.60 16.96 2.49
C PRO A 70 -2.32 16.14 2.29
N GLU A 71 -1.67 15.83 3.40
CA GLU A 71 -0.48 14.99 3.53
C GLU A 71 -0.76 13.84 4.51
N CYS A 72 -0.43 12.62 4.09
CA CYS A 72 -0.62 11.40 4.88
C CYS A 72 0.60 11.14 5.76
N GLY A 73 0.35 10.79 7.03
CA GLY A 73 1.37 10.33 7.94
C GLY A 73 1.94 8.95 7.56
N PRO A 74 3.03 8.52 8.23
CA PRO A 74 3.57 7.19 8.02
C PRO A 74 2.60 6.11 8.53
N CYS A 75 2.65 4.92 7.92
CA CYS A 75 1.92 3.76 8.43
C CYS A 75 2.28 3.47 9.90
N PRO A 76 1.28 3.18 10.77
CA PRO A 76 1.53 2.90 12.17
C PRO A 76 2.30 1.57 12.36
N PRO A 77 2.85 1.31 13.56
CA PRO A 77 3.56 0.06 13.84
C PRO A 77 2.71 -1.18 13.50
N GLY A 78 3.34 -2.16 12.83
CA GLY A 78 2.67 -3.36 12.35
C GLY A 78 2.17 -3.25 10.91
N TYR A 79 2.20 -2.04 10.34
CA TYR A 79 1.84 -1.80 8.95
C TYR A 79 3.05 -1.33 8.14
N VAL A 80 3.01 -1.56 6.83
CA VAL A 80 3.97 -1.09 5.83
C VAL A 80 3.21 -0.49 4.64
N GLY A 81 3.79 0.55 4.04
CA GLY A 81 3.17 1.25 2.92
C GLY A 81 3.63 2.69 2.81
N ASP A 82 2.89 3.47 2.02
CA ASP A 82 3.18 4.87 1.70
C ASP A 82 2.26 5.89 2.41
N GLY A 83 1.38 5.40 3.30
CA GLY A 83 0.38 6.21 4.00
C GLY A 83 -0.93 6.42 3.22
N PHE A 84 -0.92 6.19 1.90
CA PHE A 84 -2.15 6.11 1.10
C PHE A 84 -2.72 4.68 1.06
N LEU A 85 -1.85 3.68 1.24
CA LEU A 85 -2.22 2.30 1.51
C LEU A 85 -1.27 1.73 2.54
N CYS A 86 -1.82 1.23 3.65
CA CYS A 86 -1.07 0.55 4.69
C CYS A 86 -1.53 -0.91 4.78
N THR A 87 -0.61 -1.84 4.56
CA THR A 87 -0.87 -3.28 4.68
C THR A 87 -0.11 -3.86 5.85
N ASP A 88 -0.61 -4.98 6.37
CA ASP A 88 0.06 -5.79 7.38
C ASP A 88 1.53 -6.08 7.02
N PHE A 89 2.45 -5.89 7.97
CA PHE A 89 3.86 -6.19 7.80
C PHE A 89 4.16 -7.62 8.24
N ASP A 90 4.37 -8.52 7.27
CA ASP A 90 4.72 -9.91 7.56
C ASP A 90 6.17 -10.04 8.10
N ALA A 91 6.29 -10.41 9.37
CA ALA A 91 7.57 -10.58 10.05
C ALA A 91 8.21 -11.97 9.83
N CYS A 92 7.53 -12.91 9.18
CA CYS A 92 8.01 -14.28 8.96
C CYS A 92 8.94 -14.56 7.75
N PRO A 93 9.05 -13.75 6.68
CA PRO A 93 9.84 -14.10 5.49
C PRO A 93 11.33 -14.32 5.77
N ALA A 94 11.87 -13.71 6.83
CA ALA A 94 13.26 -13.89 7.26
C ALA A 94 13.49 -15.18 8.07
N ALA A 95 12.47 -16.04 8.22
CA ALA A 95 12.48 -17.24 9.06
C ALA A 95 13.12 -16.99 10.45
N PRO A 96 12.58 -16.04 11.25
CA PRO A 96 13.22 -15.62 12.49
C PRO A 96 13.11 -16.65 13.63
N CYS A 97 12.27 -17.68 13.47
CA CYS A 97 12.05 -18.76 14.43
C CYS A 97 13.13 -19.86 14.33
N TYR A 98 13.19 -20.72 15.37
CA TYR A 98 14.06 -21.90 15.32
C TYR A 98 13.68 -22.85 14.17
N PRO A 99 14.66 -23.57 13.58
CA PRO A 99 14.37 -24.56 12.55
C PRO A 99 13.34 -25.60 13.03
N GLY A 100 12.30 -25.81 12.23
CA GLY A 100 11.20 -26.74 12.54
C GLY A 100 10.06 -26.13 13.37
N VAL A 101 10.15 -24.85 13.74
CA VAL A 101 9.04 -24.08 14.33
C VAL A 101 8.31 -23.34 13.20
N LEU A 102 6.98 -23.43 13.20
CA LEU A 102 6.14 -22.63 12.31
C LEU A 102 6.17 -21.18 12.81
N CYS A 103 6.61 -20.26 11.95
CA CYS A 103 6.44 -18.83 12.20
C CYS A 103 5.01 -18.44 11.81
N GLN A 104 4.29 -17.82 12.73
CA GLN A 104 3.00 -17.20 12.49
C GLN A 104 3.11 -15.70 12.74
N ASP A 105 2.80 -14.91 11.71
CA ASP A 105 2.75 -13.46 11.85
C ASP A 105 1.65 -13.03 12.84
N LEU A 106 1.92 -11.96 13.59
CA LEU A 106 0.93 -11.31 14.45
C LEU A 106 0.24 -10.19 13.66
N PRO A 107 -1.04 -10.36 13.29
CA PRO A 107 -1.72 -9.39 12.45
C PRO A 107 -1.67 -7.98 13.04
N ALA A 108 -1.48 -7.00 12.15
CA ALA A 108 -1.46 -5.60 12.49
C ALA A 108 -2.70 -5.22 13.34
N PRO A 109 -2.53 -4.44 14.44
CA PRO A 109 -1.35 -3.65 14.81
C PRO A 109 -0.25 -4.41 15.59
N GLY A 110 -0.27 -5.75 15.60
CA GLY A 110 0.88 -6.54 16.08
C GLY A 110 2.15 -6.22 15.28
N THR A 111 3.32 -6.29 15.92
CA THR A 111 4.61 -5.92 15.29
C THR A 111 5.62 -7.08 15.27
N GLY A 112 5.15 -8.33 15.25
CA GLY A 112 6.02 -9.49 15.48
C GLY A 112 5.40 -10.78 15.00
N PHE A 113 5.91 -11.89 15.52
CA PHE A 113 5.52 -13.24 15.13
C PHE A 113 5.51 -14.16 16.36
N GLN A 114 4.89 -15.33 16.24
CA GLN A 114 4.83 -16.38 17.27
C GLN A 114 5.06 -17.77 16.69
#